data_AF-L1M362-F1
#
_entry.id   AF-L1M362-F1
#
_cell.length_a   1.000
_cell.length_b   1.000
_cell.length_c   1.000
_cell.angle_alpha   90.00
_cell.angle_beta   90.00
_cell.angle_gamma   90.00
#
_symmetry.space_group_name_H-M   'P 1'
#
loop_
_entity.id
_entity.type
_entity.pdbx_description
1 polymer ?
#
loop_
_entity_poly.entity_id
_entity_poly.type
_entity_poly.pdbx_seq_one_letter_code
_entity_poly.pdbx_strand_id
1 'polypeptide(L)'
;MLGSGSSEARFLRSGIKQDESMSRNHYYVFTFFEVRNGQALYANAYHWLPEQKVTKQVITAAKRNATVSNTATVMNCSYLGYMTAEEFERS
;
A
#
# COMPACT_ATOMS: atom_id res chain seq x y z
N MET A 1 54.48 -31.48 -21.71
CA MET A 1 54.08 -30.14 -21.24
C MET A 1 52.85 -30.28 -20.38
N LEU A 2 52.83 -29.56 -19.25
CA LEU A 2 51.86 -29.60 -18.16
C LEU A 2 50.58 -28.81 -18.48
N GLY A 3 49.49 -29.20 -17.82
CA GLY A 3 48.34 -28.36 -17.46
C GLY A 3 47.21 -28.33 -18.49
N SER A 4 45.93 -28.36 -18.13
CA SER A 4 45.27 -28.43 -16.82
C SER A 4 43.77 -28.55 -17.13
N GLY A 5 43.09 -29.50 -16.51
CA GLY A 5 41.63 -29.50 -16.48
C GLY A 5 41.10 -28.41 -15.55
N SER A 6 39.96 -27.83 -15.91
CA SER A 6 38.84 -27.47 -15.02
C SER A 6 37.81 -26.74 -15.91
N SER A 7 36.67 -27.35 -16.18
CA SER A 7 35.44 -27.07 -15.44
C SER A 7 35.09 -25.59 -15.42
N GLU A 8 34.46 -25.09 -16.48
CA GLU A 8 33.51 -23.99 -16.34
C GLU A 8 32.23 -24.37 -17.05
N ALA A 9 31.37 -25.02 -16.25
CA ALA A 9 29.97 -25.19 -16.55
C ALA A 9 29.38 -23.84 -16.95
N ARG A 10 28.81 -23.82 -18.15
CA ARG A 10 28.04 -22.72 -18.72
C ARG A 10 26.76 -22.53 -17.90
N PHE A 11 26.88 -21.92 -16.72
CA PHE A 11 25.78 -21.50 -15.84
C PHE A 11 25.76 -19.97 -15.77
N LEU A 12 25.35 -19.36 -16.87
CA LEU A 12 24.87 -17.99 -16.96
C LEU A 12 23.65 -18.10 -17.87
N ARG A 13 22.41 -17.88 -17.45
CA ARG A 13 21.91 -16.73 -16.69
C ARG A 13 20.65 -17.15 -15.94
N SER A 14 20.75 -17.40 -14.64
CA SER A 14 19.58 -17.23 -13.76
C SER A 14 19.35 -15.72 -13.64
N GLY A 15 18.61 -15.17 -14.60
CA GLY A 15 18.04 -13.83 -14.48
C GLY A 15 16.94 -13.81 -13.43
N ILE A 16 17.29 -14.11 -12.17
CA ILE A 16 16.46 -13.72 -11.05
C ILE A 16 16.76 -12.23 -10.85
N LYS A 17 16.03 -11.38 -11.58
CA LYS A 17 15.78 -10.02 -11.15
C LYS A 17 14.70 -10.08 -10.07
N GLN A 18 15.03 -10.61 -8.91
CA GLN A 18 14.38 -10.22 -7.67
C GLN A 18 15.30 -9.22 -7.00
N ASP A 19 15.20 -7.99 -7.47
CA ASP A 19 15.33 -6.87 -6.56
C ASP A 19 14.03 -6.07 -6.70
N GLU A 20 12.94 -6.72 -6.31
CA GLU A 20 11.75 -6.01 -5.85
C GLU A 20 12.18 -5.27 -4.59
N SER A 21 12.83 -4.11 -4.77
CA SER A 21 12.93 -3.14 -3.68
C SER A 21 11.52 -3.01 -3.15
N MET A 22 11.26 -3.53 -1.94
CA MET A 22 9.91 -3.60 -1.38
C MET A 22 9.24 -2.24 -1.54
N SER A 23 8.33 -2.13 -2.51
CA SER A 23 7.85 -0.84 -3.00
C SER A 23 7.21 -0.11 -1.83
N ARG A 24 7.91 0.89 -1.29
CA ARG A 24 7.46 1.61 -0.10
C ARG A 24 6.27 2.46 -0.51
N ASN A 25 5.13 2.23 0.12
CA ASN A 25 3.92 2.99 -0.16
C ASN A 25 3.75 4.09 0.91
N HIS A 26 2.97 5.10 0.58
CA HIS A 26 2.52 6.15 1.47
C HIS A 26 1.23 5.74 2.16
N TYR A 27 1.20 5.80 3.48
CA TYR A 27 0.07 5.31 4.26
C TYR A 27 -0.72 6.47 4.81
N TYR A 28 -2.04 6.32 4.73
CA TYR A 28 -3.00 7.32 5.14
C TYR A 28 -4.08 6.66 5.99
N VAL A 29 -4.58 7.41 6.96
CA VAL A 29 -5.87 7.12 7.61
C VAL A 29 -6.86 8.20 7.25
N PHE A 30 -8.00 7.78 6.71
CA PHE A 30 -9.15 8.62 6.45
C PHE A 30 -10.17 8.44 7.55
N THR A 31 -10.72 9.53 8.05
CA THR A 31 -11.84 9.52 8.99
C THR A 31 -13.06 10.12 8.33
N PHE A 32 -14.18 9.42 8.41
CA PHE A 32 -15.46 9.83 7.83
C PHE A 32 -16.53 9.97 8.90
N PHE A 33 -17.47 10.86 8.62
CA PHE A 33 -18.70 11.03 9.38
C PHE A 33 -19.90 10.90 8.45
N GLU A 34 -20.93 10.19 8.87
CA GLU A 34 -22.23 10.23 8.22
C GLU A 34 -23.37 10.00 9.22
N VAL A 35 -24.59 10.35 8.81
CA VAL A 35 -25.80 9.99 9.55
C VAL A 35 -26.52 8.88 8.80
N ARG A 36 -26.68 7.73 9.42
CA ARG A 36 -27.37 6.55 8.86
C ARG A 36 -28.52 6.16 9.79
N ASN A 37 -29.74 6.11 9.27
CA ASN A 37 -30.94 5.80 10.05
C ASN A 37 -31.11 6.68 11.31
N GLY A 38 -30.77 7.97 11.21
CA GLY A 38 -30.84 8.92 12.32
C GLY A 38 -29.71 8.81 13.35
N GLN A 39 -28.74 7.92 13.14
CA GLN A 39 -27.60 7.74 14.03
C GLN A 39 -26.31 8.28 13.40
N ALA A 40 -25.50 8.97 14.21
CA ALA A 40 -24.16 9.39 13.84
C ALA A 40 -23.23 8.18 13.74
N LEU A 41 -22.54 8.04 12.62
CA LEU A 41 -21.52 7.03 12.36
C LEU A 41 -20.18 7.71 12.10
N TYR A 42 -19.16 7.27 12.82
CA TYR A 42 -17.76 7.63 12.57
C TYR A 42 -17.03 6.36 12.13
N ALA A 43 -16.30 6.44 11.02
CA ALA A 43 -15.59 5.30 10.47
C ALA A 43 -14.23 5.71 9.94
N ASN A 44 -13.26 4.81 10.05
CA ASN A 44 -11.91 5.02 9.54
C ASN A 44 -11.62 4.04 8.41
N ALA A 45 -10.81 4.46 7.44
CA ALA A 45 -10.17 3.57 6.48
C ALA A 45 -8.68 3.84 6.39
N TYR A 46 -7.90 2.77 6.45
CA TYR A 46 -6.48 2.79 6.13
C TYR A 46 -6.31 2.57 4.63
N HIS A 47 -5.38 3.31 4.04
CA HIS A 47 -5.12 3.24 2.61
C HIS A 47 -3.64 3.47 2.34
N TRP A 48 -3.07 2.70 1.42
CA TRP A 48 -1.70 2.89 0.95
C TRP A 48 -1.69 3.31 -0.51
N LEU A 49 -0.78 4.20 -0.86
CA LEU A 49 -0.65 4.76 -2.21
C LEU A 49 0.81 4.70 -2.67
N PRO A 50 1.08 4.34 -3.93
CA PRO A 50 2.44 4.37 -4.46
C PRO A 50 2.99 5.79 -4.59
N GLU A 51 2.11 6.79 -4.75
CA GLU A 51 2.46 8.21 -4.82
C GLU A 51 1.85 8.98 -3.63
N GLN A 52 2.49 10.07 -3.19
CA GLN A 52 2.03 10.92 -2.09
C GLN A 52 0.82 11.80 -2.47
N LYS A 53 -0.17 11.24 -3.17
CA LYS A 53 -1.24 11.99 -3.82
C LYS A 53 -2.60 11.41 -3.52
N VAL A 54 -3.35 12.09 -2.66
CA VAL A 54 -4.75 11.77 -2.38
C VAL A 54 -5.63 12.43 -3.45
N THR A 55 -6.32 11.62 -4.23
CA THR A 55 -7.27 12.08 -5.26
C THR A 55 -8.72 11.81 -4.86
N LYS A 56 -9.68 12.35 -5.61
CA LYS A 56 -11.10 12.02 -5.40
C LYS A 56 -11.39 10.52 -5.53
N GLN A 57 -10.72 9.83 -6.46
CA GLN A 57 -10.88 8.39 -6.65
C GLN A 57 -10.40 7.60 -5.42
N VAL A 58 -9.27 8.02 -4.84
CA VAL A 58 -8.74 7.47 -3.58
C VAL A 58 -9.73 7.68 -2.44
N ILE A 59 -10.29 8.88 -2.29
CA ILE A 59 -11.30 9.16 -1.25
C ILE A 59 -12.54 8.27 -1.44
N THR A 60 -13.02 8.07 -2.67
CA THR A 60 -14.13 7.16 -2.96
C THR A 60 -13.81 5.70 -2.63
N ALA A 61 -12.58 5.25 -2.88
CA ALA A 61 -12.13 3.93 -2.46
C ALA A 61 -12.08 3.81 -0.93
N ALA A 62 -11.52 4.80 -0.23
CA ALA A 62 -11.46 4.82 1.23
C ALA A 62 -12.86 4.84 1.88
N LYS A 63 -13.84 5.58 1.31
CA LYS A 63 -15.24 5.53 1.77
C LYS A 63 -15.85 4.14 1.68
N ARG A 64 -15.61 3.44 0.56
CA ARG A 64 -16.06 2.05 0.38
C ARG A 64 -15.42 1.11 1.42
N ASN A 65 -14.11 1.25 1.66
CA ASN A 65 -13.39 0.46 2.66
C ASN A 65 -13.88 0.74 4.10
N ALA A 66 -14.21 1.99 4.41
CA ALA A 66 -14.82 2.38 5.68
C ALA A 66 -16.31 1.97 5.79
N THR A 67 -16.88 1.36 4.75
CA THR A 67 -18.31 0.97 4.67
C THR A 67 -19.29 2.12 4.88
N VAL A 68 -18.90 3.35 4.50
CA VAL A 68 -19.75 4.55 4.53
C VAL A 68 -20.30 4.89 3.15
N SER A 69 -21.34 5.71 3.09
CA SER A 69 -21.92 6.18 1.83
C SER A 69 -20.95 7.08 1.05
N ASN A 70 -21.18 7.21 -0.26
CA ASN A 70 -20.43 8.16 -1.08
C ASN A 70 -20.66 9.62 -0.65
N THR A 71 -21.76 9.90 0.05
CA THR A 71 -22.11 11.23 0.58
C THR A 71 -21.52 11.51 1.96
N ALA A 72 -20.86 10.53 2.61
CA ALA A 72 -20.21 10.74 3.89
C ALA A 72 -19.20 11.91 3.86
N THR A 73 -19.16 12.68 4.93
CA THR A 73 -18.23 13.81 5.08
C THR A 73 -16.84 13.27 5.42
N VAL A 74 -15.82 13.73 4.70
CA VAL A 74 -14.43 13.47 5.08
C VAL A 74 -14.07 14.44 6.21
N MET A 75 -13.77 13.90 7.38
CA MET A 75 -13.40 14.69 8.54
C MET A 75 -11.89 14.93 8.60
N ASN A 76 -11.11 13.89 8.29
CA ASN A 76 -9.64 13.93 8.34
C ASN A 76 -9.04 13.00 7.27
N CYS A 77 -7.85 13.37 6.79
CA CYS A 77 -6.93 12.53 6.04
C CYS A 77 -5.53 12.77 6.60
N SER A 78 -5.02 11.82 7.37
CA SER A 78 -3.71 11.93 8.02
C SER A 78 -2.69 11.05 7.33
N TYR A 79 -1.54 11.62 6.99
CA TYR A 79 -0.40 10.88 6.47
C TYR A 79 0.37 10.25 7.64
N LEU A 80 0.58 8.93 7.58
CA LEU A 80 1.20 8.14 8.64
C LEU A 80 2.68 7.82 8.34
N GLY A 81 3.15 8.15 7.14
CA GLY A 81 4.53 7.91 6.72
C GLY A 81 4.66 6.92 5.57
N TYR A 82 5.89 6.48 5.35
CA TYR A 82 6.23 5.44 4.39
C TYR A 82 6.44 4.11 5.12
N MET A 83 5.82 3.05 4.62
CA MET A 83 6.09 1.69 5.08
C MET A 83 5.98 0.70 3.90
N THR A 84 6.43 -0.52 4.13
CA THR A 84 6.30 -1.68 3.25
C THR A 84 4.99 -2.41 3.57
N ALA A 85 4.53 -3.26 2.66
CA ALA A 85 3.34 -4.08 2.92
C ALA A 85 3.52 -4.97 4.16
N GLU A 86 4.71 -5.52 4.35
CA GLU A 86 5.04 -6.35 5.51
C GLU A 86 4.98 -5.56 6.84
N GLU A 87 5.46 -4.31 6.85
CA GLU A 87 5.38 -3.46 8.04
C GLU A 87 3.92 -3.12 8.41
N PHE A 88 3.02 -3.05 7.44
CA PHE A 88 1.59 -2.80 7.67
C PHE A 88 0.83 -4.02 8.22
N GLU A 89 1.12 -5.23 7.74
CA GLU A 89 0.40 -6.42 8.21
C GLU A 89 0.80 -6.86 9.63
N ARG A 90 1.95 -6.39 10.13
CA ARG A 90 2.46 -6.71 11.47
C ARG A 90 1.98 -5.76 12.57
N SER A 91 1.30 -4.67 12.22
CA SER A 91 0.79 -3.65 13.15
C SER A 91 -0.68 -3.82 13.48
#